data_AF-A0A935B9H9-F1
#
_entry.id   AF-A0A935B9H9-F1
#
_cell.length_a   1.000
_cell.length_b   1.000
_cell.length_c   1.000
_cell.angle_alpha   90.00
_cell.angle_beta   90.00
_cell.angle_gamma   90.00
#
_symmetry.space_group_name_H-M   'P 1'
#
loop_
_entity.id
_entity.type
_entity.pdbx_description
1 polymer ?
#
loop_
_entity_poly.entity_id
_entity_poly.type
_entity_poly.pdbx_seq_one_letter_code
_entity_poly.pdbx_strand_id
1 'polypeptide(L)'
;MAFGQEADRTVVSKATSAPAANSLFAKYLMEVGATADVSKSYGQQAAAITKVLSANAERNAVLIDNTGYARDLVLQSVAARLTSKGGKRLYRVNWNALFTLAKDEAAFDRELKGILAYLEANKATTTIYLDDIASFSSETPVLGAKVSQILYAALSQGKIQILSAADADTFERQIAGDKRLRSRFEKIEIAKDDDQGLSVTSFLPI
;
A
#
# COMPACT_ATOMS: atom_id res chain seq x y z
N MET A 1 10.00 -40.35 -46.66
CA MET A 1 11.43 -39.94 -46.70
C MET A 1 11.44 -38.56 -47.35
N ALA A 2 11.95 -37.44 -46.83
CA ALA A 2 12.56 -37.00 -45.58
C ALA A 2 12.34 -35.45 -45.59
N PHE A 3 11.76 -34.80 -44.58
CA PHE A 3 12.43 -34.14 -43.44
C PHE A 3 13.81 -33.51 -43.69
N GLY A 4 13.88 -32.18 -43.51
CA GLY A 4 15.07 -31.32 -43.32
C GLY A 4 14.59 -29.86 -43.20
N GLN A 5 14.35 -29.32 -41.98
CA GLN A 5 15.26 -28.57 -41.08
C GLN A 5 15.60 -27.18 -41.66
N GLU A 6 15.30 -26.03 -41.01
CA GLU A 6 16.06 -25.36 -39.94
C GLU A 6 15.16 -24.27 -39.28
N ALA A 7 14.89 -24.31 -37.97
CA ALA A 7 15.59 -23.63 -36.88
C ALA A 7 15.45 -22.08 -36.85
N ASP A 8 14.63 -21.54 -35.94
CA ASP A 8 15.00 -20.31 -35.22
C ASP A 8 14.30 -20.23 -33.85
N ARG A 9 14.99 -19.55 -32.93
CA ARG A 9 15.07 -19.81 -31.50
C ARG A 9 13.84 -19.41 -30.70
N THR A 10 13.52 -20.29 -29.75
CA THR A 10 12.76 -20.03 -28.53
C THR A 10 13.35 -18.84 -27.77
N VAL A 11 12.66 -17.70 -27.82
CA VAL A 11 12.86 -16.63 -26.83
C VAL A 11 12.15 -17.06 -25.55
N VAL A 12 12.94 -17.62 -24.64
CA VAL A 12 12.58 -17.81 -23.24
C VAL A 12 12.44 -16.42 -22.62
N SER A 13 11.22 -15.90 -22.57
CA SER A 13 10.88 -14.76 -21.71
C SER A 13 10.89 -15.23 -20.27
N LYS A 14 12.07 -15.07 -19.67
CA LYS A 14 12.40 -15.23 -18.25
C LYS A 14 11.25 -14.75 -17.35
N ALA A 15 10.47 -15.69 -16.84
CA ALA A 15 9.65 -15.48 -15.66
C ALA A 15 10.58 -15.03 -14.53
N THR A 16 10.60 -13.73 -14.27
CA THR A 16 11.26 -13.20 -13.09
C THR A 16 10.31 -13.50 -11.93
N SER A 17 10.49 -14.69 -11.34
CA SER A 17 9.81 -15.11 -10.14
C SER A 17 10.20 -14.19 -9.00
N ALA A 18 9.36 -13.19 -8.79
CA ALA A 18 9.14 -12.53 -7.52
C ALA A 18 9.28 -13.51 -6.32
N PRO A 19 9.94 -13.14 -5.20
CA PRO A 19 9.65 -13.80 -3.95
C PRO A 19 8.24 -13.35 -3.60
N ALA A 20 7.24 -14.17 -3.96
CA ALA A 20 5.90 -14.04 -3.46
C ALA A 20 5.99 -13.98 -1.93
N ALA A 21 5.13 -13.16 -1.31
CA ALA A 21 4.90 -13.22 0.13
C ALA A 21 4.97 -14.68 0.56
N ASN A 22 5.89 -15.02 1.48
CA ASN A 22 6.13 -16.39 1.94
C ASN A 22 4.78 -17.12 2.04
N SER A 23 4.70 -18.31 1.44
CA SER A 23 3.46 -19.09 1.20
C SER A 23 2.44 -19.08 2.36
N LEU A 24 2.91 -18.90 3.59
CA LEU A 24 2.13 -18.72 4.82
C LEU A 24 1.06 -17.61 4.78
N PHE A 25 1.34 -16.45 4.16
CA PHE A 25 0.40 -15.30 4.17
C PHE A 25 -0.21 -14.97 2.81
N ALA A 26 0.02 -15.79 1.78
CA ALA A 26 -0.52 -15.56 0.44
C ALA A 26 -2.07 -15.49 0.41
N LYS A 27 -2.74 -16.15 1.36
CA LYS A 27 -4.21 -16.08 1.57
C LYS A 27 -4.71 -14.73 2.10
N TYR A 28 -3.83 -13.92 2.69
CA TYR A 28 -4.19 -12.65 3.33
C TYR A 28 -3.54 -11.43 2.68
N LEU A 29 -2.42 -11.59 1.97
CA LEU A 29 -1.71 -10.50 1.31
C LEU A 29 -1.88 -10.63 -0.20
N MET A 30 -2.63 -9.70 -0.79
CA MET A 30 -2.87 -9.64 -2.23
C MET A 30 -1.98 -8.56 -2.83
N GLU A 31 -1.05 -8.94 -3.71
CA GLU A 31 -0.16 -7.96 -4.34
C GLU A 31 -0.96 -7.06 -5.28
N VAL A 32 -0.77 -5.75 -5.18
CA VAL A 32 -1.37 -4.80 -6.11
C VAL A 32 -0.66 -4.96 -7.46
N GLY A 33 -1.43 -5.27 -8.50
CA GLY A 33 -0.91 -5.41 -9.86
C GLY A 33 -0.26 -4.13 -10.36
N ALA A 34 0.88 -4.28 -11.04
CA ALA A 34 1.55 -3.21 -11.75
C ALA A 34 1.25 -3.32 -13.25
N THR A 35 0.60 -2.30 -13.82
CA THR A 35 0.35 -2.21 -15.26
C THR A 35 1.24 -1.13 -15.88
N ALA A 36 2.00 -1.47 -16.91
CA ALA A 36 2.96 -0.55 -17.52
C ALA A 36 2.29 0.69 -18.18
N ASP A 37 1.12 0.54 -18.79
CA ASP A 37 0.42 1.60 -19.52
C ASP A 37 -0.24 2.67 -18.64
N VAL A 38 -0.61 2.33 -17.39
CA VAL A 38 -1.33 3.24 -16.49
C VAL A 38 -0.43 4.38 -15.96
N SER A 39 0.88 4.26 -16.15
CA SER A 39 1.87 5.22 -15.66
C SER A 39 1.82 6.60 -16.31
N LYS A 40 1.06 6.78 -17.41
CA LYS A 40 0.85 8.08 -18.07
C LYS A 40 -0.14 8.99 -17.34
N SER A 41 -1.20 8.43 -16.74
CA SER A 41 -2.17 9.22 -15.97
C SER A 41 -1.78 9.19 -14.49
N TYR A 42 -1.74 10.34 -13.82
CA TYR A 42 -1.36 10.48 -12.40
C TYR A 42 0.09 10.10 -12.05
N GLY A 43 0.99 10.18 -13.04
CA GLY A 43 2.41 9.86 -12.85
C GLY A 43 3.10 10.74 -11.80
N GLN A 44 2.61 11.98 -11.62
CA GLN A 44 3.10 12.94 -10.62
C GLN A 44 2.77 12.49 -9.19
N GLN A 45 1.51 12.15 -8.91
CA GLN A 45 1.07 11.67 -7.60
C GLN A 45 1.74 10.34 -7.27
N ALA A 46 1.84 9.44 -8.26
CA ALA A 46 2.56 8.19 -8.09
C ALA A 46 4.06 8.42 -7.79
N ALA A 47 4.69 9.44 -8.38
CA ALA A 47 6.06 9.84 -8.05
C ALA A 47 6.19 10.32 -6.60
N ALA A 48 5.28 11.20 -6.17
CA ALA A 48 5.27 11.75 -4.82
C ALA A 48 5.10 10.64 -3.78
N ILE A 49 4.09 9.78 -3.95
CA ILE A 49 3.87 8.61 -3.08
C ILE A 49 5.09 7.70 -3.05
N THR A 50 5.66 7.37 -4.22
CA THR A 50 6.86 6.52 -4.30
C THR A 50 8.02 7.13 -3.53
N LYS A 51 8.21 8.45 -3.61
CA LYS A 51 9.26 9.16 -2.88
C LYS A 51 9.06 9.05 -1.37
N VAL A 52 7.84 9.27 -0.88
CA VAL A 52 7.49 9.15 0.55
C VAL A 52 7.79 7.74 1.05
N LEU A 53 7.29 6.73 0.32
CA LEU A 53 7.38 5.33 0.75
C LEU A 53 8.79 4.74 0.60
N SER A 54 9.61 5.25 -0.33
CA SER A 54 10.98 4.80 -0.56
C SER A 54 12.02 5.51 0.31
N ALA A 55 11.81 6.79 0.67
CA ALA A 55 12.83 7.59 1.35
C ALA A 55 13.00 7.25 2.83
N ASN A 56 11.93 6.81 3.50
CA ASN A 56 11.99 6.39 4.89
C ASN A 56 10.87 5.38 5.16
N ALA A 57 11.22 4.19 5.65
CA ALA A 57 10.27 3.15 5.97
C ALA A 57 9.24 3.58 7.06
N GLU A 58 9.54 4.63 7.84
CA GLU A 58 8.68 5.14 8.92
C GLU A 58 7.60 6.13 8.49
N ARG A 59 7.67 6.64 7.25
CA ARG A 59 6.67 7.57 6.71
C ARG A 59 5.62 6.83 5.90
N ASN A 60 4.37 7.20 6.13
CA ASN A 60 3.18 6.71 5.47
C ASN A 60 2.67 7.77 4.49
N ALA A 61 1.89 7.34 3.51
CA ALA A 61 1.30 8.22 2.50
C ALA A 61 -0.23 8.12 2.56
N VAL A 62 -0.90 9.27 2.40
CA VAL A 62 -2.35 9.32 2.18
C VAL A 62 -2.63 10.02 0.87
N LEU A 63 -3.29 9.32 -0.03
CA LEU A 63 -3.85 9.91 -1.24
C LEU A 63 -5.19 10.57 -0.88
N ILE A 64 -5.32 11.86 -1.16
CA ILE A 64 -6.59 12.58 -1.00
C ILE A 64 -7.30 12.55 -2.34
N ASP A 65 -8.39 11.78 -2.40
CA ASP A 65 -9.21 11.61 -3.58
C ASP A 65 -10.64 12.05 -3.30
N ASN A 66 -10.96 13.28 -3.68
CA ASN A 66 -12.32 13.82 -3.58
C ASN A 66 -13.19 13.45 -4.80
N THR A 67 -12.63 12.74 -5.79
CA THR A 67 -13.31 12.38 -7.04
C THR A 67 -13.79 10.94 -7.05
N GLY A 68 -13.13 10.05 -6.32
CA GLY A 68 -13.47 8.62 -6.20
C GLY A 68 -13.11 7.76 -7.42
N TYR A 69 -12.59 8.35 -8.50
CA TYR A 69 -12.37 7.65 -9.78
C TYR A 69 -10.90 7.33 -10.07
N ALA A 70 -9.95 8.00 -9.41
CA ALA A 70 -8.54 7.95 -9.78
C ALA A 70 -7.70 6.97 -8.95
N ARG A 71 -8.23 6.54 -7.80
CA ARG A 71 -7.51 5.77 -6.79
C ARG A 71 -6.81 4.52 -7.30
N ASP A 72 -7.53 3.66 -8.02
CA ASP A 72 -6.97 2.37 -8.46
C ASP A 72 -5.89 2.55 -9.53
N LEU A 73 -6.02 3.56 -10.39
CA LEU A 73 -4.99 3.93 -11.38
C LEU A 73 -3.73 4.45 -10.70
N VAL A 74 -3.88 5.33 -9.71
CA VAL A 74 -2.75 5.81 -8.90
C VAL A 74 -2.07 4.63 -8.20
N LEU A 75 -2.85 3.71 -7.63
CA LEU A 75 -2.33 2.56 -6.89
C LEU A 75 -1.50 1.63 -7.77
N GLN A 76 -1.99 1.32 -8.98
CA GLN A 76 -1.26 0.49 -9.96
C GLN A 76 0.03 1.19 -10.42
N SER A 77 -0.02 2.50 -10.66
CA SER A 77 1.16 3.32 -10.99
C SER A 77 2.18 3.37 -9.86
N VAL A 78 1.73 3.45 -8.61
CA VAL A 78 2.60 3.36 -7.42
C VAL A 78 3.23 1.97 -7.31
N ALA A 79 2.46 0.90 -7.47
CA ALA A 79 2.96 -0.47 -7.40
C ALA A 79 4.07 -0.73 -8.45
N ALA A 80 3.86 -0.27 -9.69
CA ALA A 80 4.86 -0.35 -10.75
C ALA A 80 6.14 0.40 -10.40
N ARG A 81 6.01 1.62 -9.85
CA ARG A 81 7.16 2.47 -9.49
C ARG A 81 7.92 1.96 -8.26
N LEU A 82 7.23 1.51 -7.22
CA LEU A 82 7.86 0.92 -6.04
C LEU A 82 8.67 -0.32 -6.41
N THR A 83 8.13 -1.17 -7.29
CA THR A 83 8.84 -2.36 -7.77
C THR A 83 10.08 -1.98 -8.59
N SER A 84 9.96 -1.02 -9.52
CA SER A 84 11.04 -0.64 -10.42
C SER A 84 12.15 0.18 -9.76
N LYS A 85 11.82 1.12 -8.86
CA LYS A 85 12.76 2.11 -8.32
C LYS A 85 13.11 1.89 -6.85
N GLY A 86 12.20 1.32 -6.07
CA GLY A 86 12.36 1.13 -4.63
C GLY A 86 12.65 -0.31 -4.21
N GLY A 87 12.53 -1.29 -5.12
CA GLY A 87 12.59 -2.71 -4.76
C GLY A 87 11.50 -3.10 -3.74
N LYS A 88 10.43 -2.32 -3.65
CA LYS A 88 9.39 -2.42 -2.63
C LYS A 88 8.08 -2.90 -3.24
N ARG A 89 7.34 -3.73 -2.52
CA ARG A 89 6.07 -4.31 -2.95
C ARG A 89 4.90 -3.70 -2.21
N LEU A 90 3.77 -3.59 -2.90
CA LEU A 90 2.53 -3.05 -2.37
C LEU A 90 1.48 -4.16 -2.27
N TYR A 91 0.94 -4.39 -1.07
CA TYR A 91 -0.08 -5.40 -0.83
C TYR A 91 -1.36 -4.80 -0.28
N ARG A 92 -2.51 -5.33 -0.69
CA ARG A 92 -3.77 -5.17 0.05
C ARG A 92 -3.90 -6.32 1.06
N VAL A 93 -4.34 -6.02 2.28
CA VAL A 93 -4.66 -7.06 3.26
C VAL A 93 -6.10 -7.51 3.07
N ASN A 94 -6.32 -8.80 2.88
CA ASN A 94 -7.65 -9.41 2.83
C ASN A 94 -8.13 -9.67 4.26
N TRP A 95 -8.70 -8.63 4.87
CA TRP A 95 -9.27 -8.70 6.21
C TRP A 95 -10.43 -9.68 6.31
N ASN A 96 -11.26 -9.79 5.27
CA ASN A 96 -12.36 -10.76 5.23
C ASN A 96 -11.86 -12.19 5.35
N ALA A 97 -10.78 -12.54 4.64
CA ALA A 97 -10.17 -13.85 4.76
C ALA A 97 -9.68 -14.14 6.20
N LEU A 98 -9.19 -13.13 6.93
CA LEU A 98 -8.84 -13.30 8.35
C LEU A 98 -10.06 -13.64 9.20
N PHE A 99 -11.17 -12.91 9.02
CA PHE A 99 -12.40 -13.15 9.76
C PHE A 99 -13.07 -14.49 9.40
N THR A 100 -13.03 -14.89 8.13
CA THR A 100 -13.70 -16.12 7.65
C THR A 100 -12.89 -17.38 7.94
N LEU A 101 -11.56 -17.33 7.85
CA LEU A 101 -10.71 -18.52 8.03
C LEU A 101 -10.37 -18.81 9.49
N ALA A 102 -10.48 -17.80 10.37
CA ALA A 102 -10.27 -17.99 11.80
C ALA A 102 -11.45 -18.75 12.41
N LYS A 103 -11.18 -19.93 12.98
CA LYS A 103 -12.19 -20.76 13.64
C LYS A 103 -12.64 -20.20 14.98
N ASP A 104 -11.75 -19.47 15.65
CA ASP A 104 -11.94 -18.86 16.96
C ASP A 104 -11.12 -17.57 17.06
N GLU A 105 -11.34 -16.82 18.14
CA GLU A 105 -10.64 -15.54 18.39
C GLU A 105 -9.12 -15.74 18.55
N ALA A 106 -8.67 -16.87 19.10
CA ALA A 106 -7.26 -17.16 19.31
C ALA A 106 -6.53 -17.42 17.99
N ALA A 107 -7.19 -18.08 17.04
CA ALA A 107 -6.70 -18.27 15.68
C ALA A 107 -6.64 -16.92 14.94
N PHE A 108 -7.68 -16.10 15.05
CA PHE A 108 -7.68 -14.75 14.47
C PHE A 108 -6.49 -13.91 14.96
N ASP A 109 -6.28 -13.87 16.28
CA ASP A 109 -5.17 -13.12 16.88
C ASP A 109 -3.81 -13.62 16.44
N ARG A 110 -3.66 -14.94 16.27
CA ARG A 110 -2.41 -15.55 15.82
C ARG A 110 -2.11 -15.16 14.37
N GLU A 111 -3.10 -15.23 13.49
CA GLU A 111 -2.92 -14.87 12.08
C GLU A 111 -2.68 -13.36 11.93
N LEU A 112 -3.43 -12.50 12.64
CA LEU A 112 -3.25 -11.05 12.62
C LEU A 112 -1.85 -10.65 13.11
N LYS A 113 -1.41 -11.20 14.25
CA LYS A 113 -0.05 -10.96 14.77
C LYS A 113 1.02 -11.48 13.81
N GLY A 114 0.79 -12.63 13.19
CA GLY A 114 1.69 -13.20 12.18
C GLY A 114 1.87 -12.27 10.98
N ILE A 115 0.77 -11.72 10.46
CA ILE A 115 0.82 -10.76 9.35
C ILE A 115 1.58 -9.50 9.77
N LEU A 116 1.28 -8.93 10.93
CA LEU A 116 1.97 -7.71 11.39
C LEU A 116 3.46 -7.94 11.63
N ALA A 117 3.84 -9.07 12.22
CA ALA A 117 5.23 -9.45 12.38
C ALA A 117 5.95 -9.62 11.04
N TYR A 118 5.28 -10.22 10.05
CA TYR A 118 5.80 -10.31 8.69
C TYR A 118 6.01 -8.92 8.07
N LEU A 119 5.02 -8.03 8.18
CA LEU A 119 5.11 -6.67 7.64
C LEU A 119 6.21 -5.86 8.33
N GLU A 120 6.36 -5.99 9.64
CA GLU A 120 7.42 -5.35 10.41
C GLU A 120 8.81 -5.85 10.00
N ALA A 121 8.98 -7.18 9.87
CA ALA A 121 10.23 -7.77 9.42
C ALA A 121 10.60 -7.37 7.98
N ASN A 122 9.61 -7.11 7.12
CA ASN A 122 9.79 -6.77 5.71
C ASN A 122 9.52 -5.30 5.40
N LYS A 123 9.52 -4.42 6.41
CA LYS A 123 9.11 -3.02 6.28
C LYS A 123 9.94 -2.21 5.26
N ALA A 124 11.18 -2.61 4.98
CA ALA A 124 12.02 -2.01 3.96
C ALA A 124 11.58 -2.38 2.53
N THR A 125 11.08 -3.61 2.33
CA THR A 125 10.76 -4.19 1.02
C THR A 125 9.27 -4.36 0.79
N THR A 126 8.43 -4.06 1.78
CA THR A 126 6.98 -4.24 1.74
C THR A 126 6.24 -3.06 2.36
N THR A 127 5.13 -2.67 1.73
CA THR A 127 4.13 -1.74 2.24
C THR A 127 2.74 -2.32 2.02
N ILE A 128 1.81 -1.96 2.90
CA ILE A 128 0.40 -2.31 2.71
C ILE A 128 -0.41 -1.11 2.25
N TYR A 129 -1.48 -1.39 1.53
CA TYR A 129 -2.48 -0.42 1.17
C TYR A 129 -3.78 -0.69 1.93
N LEU A 130 -4.36 0.38 2.47
CA LEU A 130 -5.65 0.37 3.14
C LEU A 130 -6.66 1.22 2.37
N ASP A 131 -7.77 0.59 1.99
CA ASP A 131 -8.86 1.19 1.21
C ASP A 131 -9.61 2.31 1.93
N ASP A 132 -9.38 2.59 3.20
CA ASP A 132 -9.80 3.87 3.78
C ASP A 132 -9.08 4.09 5.09
N ILE A 133 -8.78 5.34 5.44
CA ILE A 133 -8.32 5.66 6.80
C ILE A 133 -9.40 5.32 7.83
N ALA A 134 -10.67 5.54 7.49
CA ALA A 134 -11.82 5.16 8.29
C ALA A 134 -11.78 3.67 8.67
N SER A 135 -11.19 2.82 7.83
CA SER A 135 -11.08 1.37 8.06
C SER A 135 -10.44 1.03 9.41
N PHE A 136 -9.48 1.84 9.86
CA PHE A 136 -8.78 1.66 11.13
C PHE A 136 -8.91 2.86 12.07
N SER A 137 -9.89 3.73 11.83
CA SER A 137 -10.10 4.95 12.61
C SER A 137 -10.50 4.68 14.07
N SER A 138 -10.30 5.68 14.92
CA SER A 138 -10.73 5.65 16.32
C SER A 138 -12.23 5.86 16.51
N GLU A 139 -12.92 6.49 15.55
CA GLU A 139 -14.34 6.87 15.66
C GLU A 139 -15.25 5.73 15.17
N THR A 140 -15.02 5.24 13.95
CA THR A 140 -15.88 4.24 13.30
C THR A 140 -15.01 3.17 12.63
N PRO A 141 -14.38 2.27 13.41
CA PRO A 141 -13.49 1.26 12.87
C PRO A 141 -14.24 0.17 12.08
N VAL A 142 -14.15 0.22 10.74
CA VAL A 142 -14.77 -0.80 9.85
C VAL A 142 -14.15 -2.18 10.06
N LEU A 143 -12.85 -2.24 10.36
CA LEU A 143 -12.15 -3.50 10.66
C LEU A 143 -12.41 -4.02 12.10
N GLY A 144 -13.23 -3.32 12.88
CA GLY A 144 -13.48 -3.62 14.28
C GLY A 144 -12.44 -3.03 15.23
N ALA A 145 -12.88 -2.67 16.44
CA ALA A 145 -12.10 -1.91 17.41
C ALA A 145 -10.73 -2.53 17.74
N LYS A 146 -10.67 -3.86 17.89
CA LYS A 146 -9.43 -4.59 18.21
C LYS A 146 -8.38 -4.45 17.11
N VAL A 147 -8.77 -4.64 15.85
CA VAL A 147 -7.86 -4.54 14.69
C VAL A 147 -7.36 -3.11 14.54
N SER A 148 -8.27 -2.14 14.65
CA SER A 148 -7.94 -0.72 14.54
C SER A 148 -6.95 -0.27 15.62
N GLN A 149 -7.12 -0.70 16.87
CA GLN A 149 -6.17 -0.40 17.96
C GLN A 149 -4.78 -0.96 17.66
N ILE A 150 -4.69 -2.20 17.16
CA ILE A 150 -3.43 -2.84 16.83
C ILE A 150 -2.74 -2.12 15.66
N LEU A 151 -3.47 -1.81 14.59
CA LEU A 151 -2.94 -1.08 13.45
C LEU A 151 -2.47 0.32 13.84
N TYR A 152 -3.29 1.06 14.59
CA TYR A 152 -2.95 2.38 15.09
C TYR A 152 -1.67 2.36 15.93
N ALA A 153 -1.51 1.36 16.81
CA ALA A 153 -0.30 1.19 17.61
C ALA A 153 0.92 0.89 16.74
N ALA A 154 0.80 -0.02 15.77
CA ALA A 154 1.88 -0.36 14.85
C ALA A 154 2.31 0.85 13.99
N LEU A 155 1.35 1.65 13.53
CA LEU A 155 1.58 2.89 12.78
C LEU A 155 2.28 3.95 13.63
N SER A 156 1.77 4.22 14.83
CA SER A 156 2.32 5.21 15.76
C SER A 156 3.76 4.86 16.18
N GLN A 157 4.08 3.58 16.25
CA GLN A 157 5.43 3.07 16.54
C GLN A 157 6.32 2.99 15.30
N GLY A 158 5.77 3.19 14.10
CA GLY A 158 6.51 3.07 12.84
C GLY A 158 6.92 1.64 12.53
N LYS A 159 6.18 0.64 13.01
CA LYS A 159 6.48 -0.79 12.77
C LYS A 159 6.07 -1.24 11.38
N ILE A 160 5.04 -0.62 10.83
CA ILE A 160 4.55 -0.88 9.48
C ILE A 160 4.52 0.41 8.68
N GLN A 161 4.56 0.28 7.35
CA GLN A 161 4.35 1.39 6.43
C GLN A 161 3.07 1.14 5.63
N ILE A 162 2.25 2.17 5.53
CA ILE A 162 0.98 2.12 4.80
C ILE A 162 0.88 3.21 3.74
N LEU A 163 0.18 2.87 2.68
CA LEU A 163 -0.49 3.80 1.78
C LEU A 163 -1.98 3.72 2.06
N SER A 164 -2.67 4.84 2.22
CA SER A 164 -4.13 4.84 2.29
C SER A 164 -4.70 5.92 1.39
N ALA A 165 -6.03 5.97 1.29
CA ALA A 165 -6.70 7.13 0.73
C ALA A 165 -7.87 7.52 1.61
N ALA A 166 -8.24 8.79 1.52
CA ALA A 166 -9.37 9.38 2.22
C ALA A 166 -9.83 10.63 1.48
N ASP A 167 -11.00 11.13 1.85
CA ASP A 167 -11.36 12.52 1.58
C ASP A 167 -10.57 13.47 2.50
N ALA A 168 -10.55 14.75 2.13
CA ALA A 168 -9.80 15.77 2.86
C ALA A 168 -10.27 15.93 4.33
N ASP A 169 -11.57 15.89 4.58
CA ASP A 169 -12.16 16.12 5.90
C ASP A 169 -11.86 14.96 6.85
N THR A 170 -11.94 13.72 6.38
CA THR A 170 -11.53 12.51 7.11
C THR A 170 -10.04 12.53 7.44
N PHE A 171 -9.17 12.94 6.50
CA PHE A 171 -7.74 13.08 6.78
C PHE A 171 -7.46 14.11 7.87
N GLU A 172 -8.08 15.29 7.80
CA GLU A 172 -7.88 16.34 8.80
C GLU A 172 -8.32 15.87 10.20
N ARG A 173 -9.53 15.29 10.30
CA ARG A 173 -10.07 14.81 11.59
C ARG A 173 -9.24 13.67 12.19
N GLN A 174 -8.87 12.68 11.38
CA GLN A 174 -8.37 11.41 11.91
C GLN A 174 -6.85 11.27 11.89
N ILE A 175 -6.15 12.02 11.04
CA ILE A 175 -4.68 11.95 10.92
C ILE A 175 -4.03 13.27 11.32
N ALA A 176 -4.43 14.40 10.74
CA ALA A 176 -3.77 15.69 11.01
C ALA A 176 -4.00 16.17 12.45
N GLY A 177 -5.21 15.96 12.98
CA GLY A 177 -5.56 16.24 14.36
C GLY A 177 -4.87 15.33 15.39
N ASP A 178 -4.36 14.17 14.96
CA ASP A 178 -3.77 13.18 15.86
C ASP A 178 -2.27 13.43 16.10
N LYS A 179 -1.89 13.69 17.35
CA LYS A 179 -0.50 14.00 17.72
C LYS A 179 0.51 12.88 17.41
N ARG A 180 0.07 11.61 17.41
CA ARG A 180 0.94 10.43 17.18
C ARG A 180 1.07 10.11 15.70
N LEU A 181 0.01 10.35 14.91
CA LEU A 181 -0.01 10.01 13.50
C LEU A 181 0.42 11.17 12.60
N ARG A 182 0.12 12.42 12.93
CA ARG A 182 0.33 13.58 12.03
C ARG A 182 1.73 13.70 11.43
N SER A 183 2.78 13.39 12.20
CA SER A 183 4.17 13.48 11.73
C SER A 183 4.63 12.27 10.92
N ARG A 184 3.80 11.21 10.89
CA ARG A 184 4.06 9.96 10.19
C ARG A 184 3.35 9.86 8.86
N PHE A 185 2.38 10.71 8.56
CA PHE A 185 1.64 10.68 7.31
C PHE A 185 1.95 11.91 6.47
N GLU A 186 2.22 11.68 5.20
CA GLU A 186 2.33 12.72 4.19
C GLU A 186 1.04 12.74 3.35
N LYS A 187 0.47 13.92 3.16
CA LYS A 187 -0.74 14.16 2.37
C LYS A 187 -0.35 14.35 0.90
N ILE A 188 -0.96 13.58 -0.01
CA ILE A 188 -0.76 13.72 -1.46
C ILE A 188 -2.13 13.93 -2.09
N GLU A 189 -2.35 15.10 -2.68
CA GLU A 189 -3.64 15.43 -3.29
C GLU A 189 -3.67 15.03 -4.77
N ILE A 190 -4.82 14.50 -5.22
CA ILE A 190 -5.08 14.36 -6.65
C ILE A 190 -5.43 15.74 -7.19
N ALA A 191 -4.53 16.31 -7.99
CA ALA A 191 -4.80 17.53 -8.71
C ALA A 191 -5.89 17.24 -9.76
N LYS A 192 -6.92 18.08 -9.81
CA LYS A 192 -8.01 17.98 -10.80
C LYS A 192 -7.54 18.27 -12.23
N ASP A 193 -6.33 18.80 -12.38
CA ASP A 193 -5.73 19.19 -13.65
C ASP A 193 -4.27 18.72 -13.66
N ASP A 194 -3.90 17.86 -14.60
CA ASP A 194 -2.52 17.35 -14.74
C ASP A 194 -1.56 18.44 -15.29
N ASP A 195 -1.99 19.70 -15.42
CA ASP A 195 -1.19 20.78 -16.04
C ASP A 195 -0.64 21.86 -15.09
N GLN A 196 -1.02 21.92 -13.80
CA GLN A 196 -0.50 22.97 -12.90
C GLN A 196 -0.16 22.46 -11.49
N GLY A 197 1.15 22.30 -11.24
CA GLY A 197 1.82 22.47 -9.95
C GLY A 197 1.31 21.68 -8.74
N LEU A 198 2.04 20.62 -8.36
CA LEU A 198 1.92 19.94 -7.06
C LEU A 198 2.07 20.92 -5.87
N SER A 199 1.10 20.92 -4.96
CA SER A 199 1.33 21.32 -3.56
C SER A 199 1.65 20.07 -2.74
N VAL A 200 2.93 19.84 -2.50
CA VAL A 200 3.41 18.86 -1.52
C VAL A 200 3.59 19.57 -0.18
N THR A 201 2.59 19.50 0.69
CA THR A 201 2.69 20.07 2.03
C THR A 201 3.33 19.04 2.97
N SER A 202 4.66 19.03 3.04
CA SER A 202 5.37 18.27 4.07
C SER A 202 5.20 18.96 5.42
N PHE A 203 4.48 18.33 6.35
CA PHE A 203 4.40 18.77 7.74
C PHE A 203 5.68 18.35 8.49
N LEU A 204 6.66 19.25 8.55
CA LEU A 204 7.72 19.21 9.56
C LEU A 204 7.44 20.33 10.57
N PRO A 205 7.26 20.05 11.87
CA PRO A 205 7.20 21.10 12.88
C PRO A 205 8.61 21.57 13.27
N ILE A 206 8.71 22.86 13.60
CA ILE A 206 9.74 23.43 14.47
C ILE A 206 9.40 23.07 15.92
#